data_AF-A3MXL6-F1
#
_entry.id   AF-A3MXL6-F1
#
_cell.length_a   1.000
_cell.length_b   1.000
_cell.length_c   1.000
_cell.angle_alpha   90.00
_cell.angle_beta   90.00
_cell.angle_gamma   90.00
#
_symmetry.space_group_name_H-M   'P 1'
#
loop_
_entity.id
_entity.type
_entity.pdbx_description
1 polymer ?
#
loop_
_entity_poly.entity_id
_entity_poly.type
_entity_poly.pdbx_seq_one_letter_code
_entity_poly.pdbx_strand_id
1 'polypeptide(L)' 'MDIRILAKLVASKVGEQPVDLDDVLESLGVDMDWKEKIRLVQSLEDVEAVYHAVSGKILLRRKIGNKSVA' A
#
# COMPACT_ATOMS: atom_id res chain seq x y z
N MET A 1 4.38 2.44 -16.29
CA MET A 1 3.77 1.15 -15.87
C MET A 1 2.29 1.38 -15.60
N ASP A 2 1.39 0.44 -15.93
CA ASP A 2 -0.04 0.57 -15.60
C ASP A 2 -0.21 0.53 -14.06
N ILE A 3 -0.88 1.52 -13.50
CA ILE A 3 -1.04 1.67 -12.05
C ILE A 3 -1.78 0.50 -11.41
N ARG A 4 -2.64 -0.21 -12.16
CA ARG A 4 -3.34 -1.41 -11.70
C ARG A 4 -2.41 -2.59 -11.53
N ILE A 5 -1.40 -2.72 -12.40
CA ILE A 5 -0.36 -3.76 -12.29
C ILE A 5 0.50 -3.46 -11.08
N LEU A 6 0.90 -2.20 -10.91
CA LEU A 6 1.68 -1.77 -9.74
C LEU A 6 0.91 -2.01 -8.44
N ALA A 7 -0.38 -1.69 -8.39
CA ALA A 7 -1.23 -1.95 -7.23
C ALA A 7 -1.23 -3.43 -6.82
N LYS A 8 -1.35 -4.34 -7.79
CA LYS A 8 -1.27 -5.79 -7.53
C LYS A 8 0.11 -6.22 -7.01
N LEU A 9 1.19 -5.68 -7.58
CA LEU A 9 2.55 -5.97 -7.13
C LEU A 9 2.79 -5.48 -5.70
N VAL A 10 2.41 -4.23 -5.41
CA VAL A 10 2.48 -3.66 -4.06
C VAL A 10 1.65 -4.48 -3.08
N ALA A 11 0.39 -4.79 -3.42
CA ALA A 11 -0.46 -5.61 -2.58
C ALA A 11 0.15 -6.99 -2.31
N SER A 12 0.85 -7.61 -3.25
CA SER A 12 1.52 -8.90 -3.04
C SER A 12 2.70 -8.85 -2.06
N LYS A 13 3.27 -7.66 -1.82
CA LYS A 13 4.34 -7.43 -0.83
C LYS A 13 3.81 -7.16 0.57
N VAL A 14 2.51 -6.88 0.73
CA VAL A 14 1.90 -6.64 2.04
C VAL A 14 1.55 -7.99 2.69
N GLY A 15 2.34 -8.36 3.70
CA GLY A 15 2.15 -9.54 4.54
C GLY A 15 1.26 -9.29 5.75
N GLU A 16 1.53 -9.99 6.86
CA GLU A 16 0.79 -9.83 8.13
C GLU A 16 1.17 -8.55 8.88
N GLN A 17 2.45 -8.16 8.81
CA GLN A 17 2.95 -6.94 9.43
C GLN A 17 2.77 -5.73 8.50
N PRO A 18 2.47 -4.53 9.05
CA PRO A 18 2.47 -3.32 8.27
C PRO A 18 3.84 -3.06 7.62
N VAL A 19 3.84 -2.59 6.38
CA VAL A 19 5.06 -2.25 5.62
C VAL A 19 5.02 -0.80 5.16
N ASP A 20 6.17 -0.16 5.02
CA ASP A 20 6.26 1.16 4.42
C ASP A 20 6.06 1.08 2.90
N LEU A 21 5.20 1.93 2.34
CA LEU A 21 5.00 2.03 0.90
C LEU A 21 6.31 2.42 0.18
N ASP A 22 7.13 3.27 0.77
CA ASP A 22 8.35 3.76 0.12
C ASP A 22 9.38 2.64 -0.02
N ASP A 23 9.58 1.85 1.03
CA ASP A 23 10.45 0.67 1.01
C ASP A 23 9.95 -0.37 -0.03
N VAL A 24 8.62 -0.55 -0.14
CA VAL A 24 8.03 -1.45 -1.14
C VAL A 24 8.30 -0.94 -2.55
N LEU A 25 8.07 0.35 -2.83
CA LEU A 25 8.30 0.95 -4.14
C LEU A 25 9.79 0.91 -4.54
N GLU A 26 10.68 1.20 -3.60
CA GLU A 26 12.13 1.09 -3.80
C GLU A 26 12.54 -0.34 -4.15
N SER A 27 12.01 -1.35 -3.45
CA SER A 27 12.28 -2.76 -3.76
C SER A 27 11.82 -3.21 -5.15
N LEU A 28 10.87 -2.46 -5.75
CA LEU A 28 10.35 -2.67 -7.10
C LEU A 28 11.08 -1.81 -8.15
N GLY A 29 12.03 -0.96 -7.74
CA GLY A 29 12.71 -0.02 -8.63
C GLY A 29 11.79 1.08 -9.16
N VAL A 30 10.76 1.43 -8.39
CA VAL A 30 9.73 2.41 -8.78
C VAL A 30 9.93 3.68 -7.96
N ASP A 31 10.15 4.79 -8.65
CA ASP A 31 10.10 6.13 -8.07
C ASP A 31 8.75 6.77 -8.39
N MET A 32 8.14 7.41 -7.38
CA MET A 32 6.82 8.03 -7.48
C MET A 32 6.75 9.27 -6.60
N ASP A 33 6.13 10.32 -7.12
CA ASP A 33 5.82 11.49 -6.33
C ASP A 33 4.67 11.21 -5.33
N TRP A 34 4.45 12.15 -4.41
CA TRP A 34 3.40 12.03 -3.40
C TRP A 34 2.01 11.82 -4.01
N LYS A 35 1.65 12.56 -5.06
CA LYS A 35 0.34 12.49 -5.69
C LYS A 35 0.12 11.15 -6.38
N GLU A 36 1.16 10.59 -6.98
CA GLU A 36 1.17 9.27 -7.57
C GLU A 36 1.02 8.18 -6.49
N LYS A 37 1.73 8.29 -5.36
CA LYS A 37 1.56 7.39 -4.21
C LYS A 37 0.11 7.37 -3.72
N ILE A 38 -0.55 8.53 -3.62
CA ILE A 38 -1.96 8.61 -3.24
C ILE A 38 -2.86 7.91 -4.26
N ARG A 39 -2.64 8.09 -5.57
CA ARG A 39 -3.42 7.40 -6.62
C ARG A 39 -3.22 5.88 -6.57
N LEU A 40 -2.00 5.43 -6.31
CA LEU A 40 -1.70 4.02 -6.13
C LEU A 40 -2.45 3.45 -4.94
N VAL A 41 -2.39 4.11 -3.79
CA VAL A 41 -3.11 3.72 -2.57
C VAL A 41 -4.62 3.61 -2.81
N GLN A 42 -5.21 4.55 -3.54
CA GLN A 42 -6.63 4.51 -3.91
C GLN A 42 -6.99 3.31 -4.81
N SER A 43 -6.00 2.72 -5.48
CA SER A 43 -6.16 1.57 -6.37
C SER A 43 -5.87 0.22 -5.68
N LEU A 44 -5.49 0.22 -4.40
CA LEU A 44 -5.20 -0.99 -3.64
C LEU A 44 -6.49 -1.65 -3.14
N GLU A 45 -6.76 -2.85 -3.64
CA GLU A 45 -7.81 -3.74 -3.13
C GLU A 45 -7.26 -4.56 -1.96
N ASP A 46 -8.07 -4.82 -0.93
CA ASP A 46 -7.74 -5.62 0.26
C ASP A 46 -6.54 -5.16 1.13
N VAL A 47 -6.00 -3.98 0.84
CA VAL A 47 -4.97 -3.31 1.63
C VAL A 47 -5.50 -1.97 2.12
N GLU A 48 -5.22 -1.66 3.37
CA GLU A 48 -5.41 -0.36 3.98
C GLU A 48 -4.09 0.39 4.01
N ALA A 49 -4.15 1.70 3.77
CA ALA A 49 -3.03 2.60 3.94
C ALA A 49 -3.32 3.55 5.09
N VAL A 50 -2.35 3.69 6.00
CA VAL A 50 -2.41 4.60 7.14
C VAL A 50 -1.24 5.56 7.06
N TYR A 51 -1.51 6.86 7.17
CA TYR A 51 -0.47 7.87 7.24
C TYR A 51 0.10 7.95 8.66
N HIS A 52 1.40 7.69 8.81
CA HIS A 52 2.11 7.83 10.07
C HIS A 52 2.71 9.25 10.16
N ALA A 53 1.98 10.16 10.80
CA ALA A 53 2.28 11.58 10.79
C ALA A 53 3.65 11.96 11.39
N VAL A 54 4.15 11.19 12.34
CA VAL A 54 5.45 11.46 12.99
C VAL A 54 6.61 11.20 12.03
N SER A 55 6.52 10.15 11.21
CA SER A 55 7.59 9.79 10.27
C SER A 55 7.34 10.28 8.84
N GLY A 56 6.14 10.79 8.54
CA GLY A 56 5.74 11.19 7.19
C GLY A 56 5.56 10.01 6.22
N LYS A 57 5.42 8.78 6.74
CA LYS A 57 5.38 7.54 5.93
C LYS A 57 3.96 7.05 5.70
N ILE A 58 3.74 6.35 4.60
CA ILE A 58 2.49 5.62 4.34
C ILE A 58 2.72 4.16 4.70
N LEU A 59 2.02 3.67 5.73
CA LEU A 59 2.07 2.28 6.13
C LEU A 59 0.94 1.50 5.48
N LEU A 60 1.25 0.38 4.85
CA LEU A 60 0.31 -0.53 4.22
C LEU A 60 0.08 -1.76 5.10
N ARG A 61 -1.17 -2.15 5.29
CA ARG A 61 -1.54 -3.38 6.01
C ARG A 61 -2.71 -4.07 5.33
N ARG A 62 -2.89 -5.38 5.56
CA ARG A 62 -4.08 -6.08 5.07
C ARG A 62 -5.34 -5.56 5.75
N LYS A 63 -6.44 -5.44 5.00
CA LYS A 63 -7.77 -5.23 5.57
C LYS A 63 -8.10 -6.46 6.43
N ILE A 64 -8.36 -6.24 7.71
CA ILE A 64 -8.97 -7.28 8.53
C ILE A 64 -10.42 -7.33 8.07
N GLY A 65 -10.79 -8.35 7.30
CA GLY A 65 -12.19 -8.55 6.94
C GLY A 65 -13.01 -8.62 8.22
N ASN A 66 -14.00 -7.73 8.37
CA ASN A 66 -15.07 -7.97 9.32
C ASN A 66 -15.67 -9.32 8.93
N LYS A 67 -15.30 -10.39 9.65
CA LYS A 67 -16.12 -11.59 9.68
C LYS A 67 -17.44 -11.13 10.28
N SER A 68 -18.40 -10.84 9.41
CA SER A 68 -19.79 -10.69 9.81
C SER A 68 -20.11 -11.96 10.59
N VAL A 69 -20.30 -11.82 11.90
CA VAL A 69 -20.81 -12.89 12.74
C VAL A 69 -22.25 -13.07 12.28
N ALA A 70 -22.47 -14.10 11.47
CA ALA A 70 -23.78 -14.60 11.09
C ALA A 70 -23.96 -15.99 11.72
#